data_AF-A0A938B456-F1
#
_entry.id   AF-A0A938B456-F1
#
_cell.length_a   1.000
_cell.length_b   1.000
_cell.length_c   1.000
_cell.angle_alpha   90.00
_cell.angle_beta   90.00
_cell.angle_gamma   90.00
#
_symmetry.space_group_name_H-M   'P 1'
#
loop_
_entity.id
_entity.type
_entity.pdbx_description
1 polymer ?
#
loop_
_entity_poly.entity_id
_entity_poly.type
_entity_poly.pdbx_seq_one_letter_code
_entity_poly.pdbx_strand_id
1 'polypeptide(L)' 'MTRSYTDGWGVYERYIVPEQHPVGEEHTQKIESKHLNLRTRIKRLVRRTVCKRRTPGRWGVGCALLPESVRRSSC' A
#
# COMPACT_ATOMS: atom_id res chain seq x y z
N MET A 1 31.11 1.87 -8.85
CA MET A 1 30.01 1.10 -9.48
C MET A 1 28.73 1.34 -8.70
N THR A 2 27.74 1.98 -9.30
CA THR A 2 26.42 2.25 -8.71
C THR A 2 25.50 1.06 -8.96
N ARG A 3 25.11 0.36 -7.90
CA ARG A 3 24.23 -0.82 -7.96
C ARG A 3 22.78 -0.39 -7.76
N SER A 4 21.92 -0.72 -8.72
CA SER A 4 20.52 -0.27 -8.76
C SER A 4 19.58 -1.40 -8.38
N TYR A 5 18.82 -1.21 -7.29
CA TYR A 5 17.82 -2.15 -6.78
C TYR A 5 16.43 -1.72 -7.27
N THR A 6 15.79 -2.56 -8.07
CA THR A 6 14.43 -2.33 -8.58
C THR A 6 13.56 -3.57 -8.36
N ASP A 7 12.25 -3.41 -8.43
CA ASP A 7 11.21 -4.41 -8.18
C ASP A 7 11.02 -5.41 -9.35
N GLY A 8 11.99 -5.50 -10.26
CA GLY A 8 11.97 -6.45 -11.38
C GLY A 8 10.89 -6.13 -12.42
N TRP A 9 10.40 -4.89 -12.45
CA TRP A 9 9.41 -4.47 -13.43
C TRP A 9 10.06 -4.31 -14.81
N GLY A 10 9.48 -4.91 -15.85
CA GLY A 10 10.07 -4.94 -17.22
C GLY A 10 10.28 -3.57 -17.88
N VAL A 11 9.83 -2.48 -17.25
CA VAL A 11 10.17 -1.11 -17.65
C VAL A 11 11.66 -0.82 -17.42
N TYR A 12 12.25 -1.36 -16.34
CA TYR A 12 13.62 -1.09 -15.92
C TYR A 12 14.66 -1.87 -16.73
N GLU A 13 14.27 -3.02 -17.29
CA GLU A 13 15.14 -3.84 -18.16
C GLU A 13 15.62 -3.09 -19.41
N ARG A 14 14.89 -2.05 -19.84
CA ARG A 14 15.25 -1.25 -21.03
C ARG A 14 16.41 -0.29 -20.78
N TYR A 15 16.63 0.11 -19.54
CA TYR A 15 17.57 1.19 -19.19
C TYR A 15 18.69 0.73 -18.27
N ILE A 16 18.57 -0.44 -17.65
CA ILE A 16 19.54 -0.94 -16.69
C ILE A 16 20.23 -2.18 -17.26
N VAL A 17 21.56 -2.16 -17.28
CA VAL A 17 22.38 -3.31 -17.68
C VAL A 17 22.15 -4.46 -16.69
N PRO A 18 21.85 -5.69 -17.15
CA PRO A 18 21.48 -6.81 -16.28
C PRO A 18 22.56 -7.15 -15.22
N GLU A 19 23.84 -6.96 -15.52
CA GLU A 19 24.94 -7.14 -14.54
C GLU A 19 24.88 -6.17 -13.35
N GLN A 20 24.30 -4.98 -13.54
CA GLN A 20 24.17 -3.96 -12.50
C GLN A 20 22.81 -4.00 -11.79
N HIS A 21 21.93 -4.91 -12.23
CA HIS A 21 20.57 -5.04 -11.73
C HIS A 21 20.33 -6.37 -11.02
N PRO A 22 20.77 -6.52 -9.76
CA PRO A 22 20.32 -7.62 -8.93
C PRO A 22 18.85 -7.39 -8.57
N VAL A 23 17.96 -8.16 -9.20
CA VAL A 23 16.56 -8.28 -8.81
C VAL A 23 16.53 -9.08 -7.51
N GLY A 24 16.21 -8.43 -6.39
CA GLY A 24 16.23 -9.08 -5.08
C GLY A 24 15.57 -8.25 -3.99
N GLU A 25 14.83 -8.94 -3.11
CA GLU A 25 14.02 -8.36 -2.05
C GLU A 25 14.85 -7.70 -0.92
N GLU A 26 16.14 -8.05 -0.80
CA GLU A 26 16.99 -7.66 0.34
C GLU A 26 17.08 -6.14 0.53
N HIS A 27 17.06 -5.37 -0.57
CA HIS A 27 17.23 -3.92 -0.53
C HIS A 27 15.91 -3.14 -0.67
N THR A 28 14.82 -3.79 -1.11
CA THR A 28 13.49 -3.19 -1.29
C THR A 28 12.60 -3.31 -0.04
N GLN A 29 12.96 -4.20 0.90
CA GLN A 29 12.24 -4.42 2.18
C GLN A 29 11.84 -3.14 2.93
N LYS A 30 12.71 -2.12 2.94
CA LYS A 30 12.42 -0.83 3.62
C LYS A 30 11.30 -0.06 2.93
N ILE A 31 11.25 -0.09 1.60
CA ILE A 31 10.21 0.59 0.80
C ILE A 31 8.88 -0.14 0.98
N GLU A 32 8.90 -1.46 0.88
CA GLU A 32 7.73 -2.32 1.09
C GLU A 32 7.13 -2.16 2.49
N SER A 33 7.99 -2.16 3.52
CA SER A 33 7.58 -1.91 4.91
C SER A 33 6.94 -0.53 5.09
N LYS A 34 7.49 0.51 4.44
CA LYS A 34 6.89 1.86 4.47
C LYS A 34 5.51 1.87 3.80
N HIS A 35 5.35 1.21 2.67
CA HIS A 35 4.06 1.11 1.96
C HIS A 35 3.01 0.35 2.76
N LEU A 36 3.38 -0.77 3.41
CA LEU A 36 2.47 -1.54 4.26
C LEU A 36 1.99 -0.71 5.47
N ASN A 37 2.92 0.00 6.12
CA ASN A 37 2.62 0.89 7.24
C ASN A 37 1.72 2.05 6.81
N LEU A 38 1.97 2.65 5.65
CA LEU A 38 1.14 3.71 5.09
C LEU A 38 -0.29 3.23 4.82
N ARG A 39 -0.48 2.07 4.17
CA ARG A 39 -1.80 1.47 3.92
C ARG A 39 -2.56 1.25 5.24
N THR A 40 -1.88 0.75 6.26
CA THR A 40 -2.47 0.55 7.60
C THR A 40 -2.86 1.87 8.27
N ARG A 41 -2.02 2.90 8.18
CA ARG A 41 -2.32 4.25 8.73
C ARG A 41 -3.51 4.90 8.04
N ILE A 42 -3.56 4.87 6.71
CA ILE A 42 -4.69 5.41 5.93
C ILE A 42 -5.99 4.69 6.32
N LYS A 43 -5.97 3.35 6.38
CA LYS A 43 -7.13 2.55 6.81
C LYS A 43 -7.62 2.92 8.20
N ARG A 44 -6.70 3.14 9.16
CA ARG A 44 -7.04 3.61 10.51
C ARG A 44 -7.62 5.03 10.52
N LEU A 45 -7.06 5.94 9.72
CA LEU A 45 -7.55 7.30 9.59
C LEU A 45 -8.97 7.33 9.03
N VAL A 46 -9.24 6.54 7.99
CA VAL A 46 -10.56 6.38 7.38
C VAL A 46 -11.57 5.87 8.41
N ARG A 47 -11.24 4.85 9.21
CA ARG A 47 -12.12 4.39 10.30
C ARG A 47 -12.42 5.48 11.32
N ARG A 48 -11.40 6.23 11.74
CA ARG A 48 -11.57 7.31 12.72
C ARG A 48 -12.42 8.46 12.20
N THR A 49 -12.31 8.78 10.91
CA THR A 49 -12.96 9.96 10.29
C THR A 49 -14.32 9.66 9.70
N VAL A 50 -14.52 8.47 9.11
CA VAL A 50 -15.79 8.04 8.50
C VAL A 50 -16.73 7.43 9.53
N CYS A 51 -16.25 6.57 10.44
CA CYS A 51 -17.13 5.93 11.44
C CYS A 51 -17.57 6.86 12.57
N LYS A 52 -16.84 7.95 12.86
CA LYS A 52 -17.25 8.94 13.89
C LYS A 52 -18.34 9.90 13.43
N ARG A 53 -18.61 10.04 12.12
CA ARG A 53 -19.70 10.88 11.63
C ARG A 53 -21.02 10.14 11.88
N ARG A 54 -21.71 10.51 12.96
CA ARG A 54 -22.99 9.95 13.40
C ARG A 54 -24.02 10.08 12.28
N THR A 55 -24.18 9.01 11.51
CA THR A 55 -25.23 8.87 10.50
C THR A 55 -26.28 7.94 11.09
N PRO A 56 -27.51 8.40 11.34
CA PRO A 56 -28.54 7.57 11.95
C PRO A 56 -29.07 6.60 10.90
N GLY A 57 -28.82 5.31 11.11
CA GLY A 57 -29.17 4.25 10.18
C GLY A 57 -28.04 3.24 10.07
N ARG A 58 -28.36 1.98 10.38
CA ARG A 58 -27.52 0.78 10.32
C ARG A 58 -26.34 0.93 9.34
N TRP A 59 -25.13 1.08 9.90
CA TRP A 59 -23.86 1.33 9.19
C TRP A 59 -23.96 2.50 8.20
N GLY A 60 -23.60 3.70 8.64
CA GLY A 60 -23.54 4.89 7.81
C GLY A 60 -23.00 4.62 6.41
N VAL A 61 -23.73 5.08 5.39
CA VAL A 61 -23.47 4.91 3.95
C VAL A 61 -22.00 5.06 3.55
N GLY A 62 -21.23 5.88 4.27
CA GLY A 62 -19.79 6.05 4.09
C GLY A 62 -18.94 4.77 4.28
N CYS A 63 -19.35 3.83 5.14
CA CYS A 63 -18.65 2.54 5.27
C CYS A 63 -18.91 1.61 4.08
N ALA A 64 -20.11 1.65 3.50
CA ALA A 64 -20.48 0.84 2.34
C ALA A 64 -19.81 1.31 1.03
N LEU A 65 -19.47 2.60 0.95
CA LEU A 65 -18.78 3.22 -0.18
C LEU A 65 -17.25 3.01 -0.15
N LEU A 66 -16.69 2.45 0.92
CA LEU A 66 -15.27 2.16 0.98
C LEU A 66 -14.89 0.96 0.09
N PRO A 67 -13.68 0.92 -0.48
CA PRO A 67 -13.19 -0.26 -1.19
C PRO A 67 -13.30 -1.51 -0.30
N GLU A 68 -13.61 -2.68 -0.87
CA GLU A 68 -13.77 -3.92 -0.08
C GLU A 68 -12.54 -4.26 0.78
N SER A 69 -11.34 -3.90 0.30
CA SER A 69 -10.07 -4.05 1.02
C SER A 69 -10.01 -3.27 2.34
N VAL A 70 -10.82 -2.21 2.47
CA VAL A 70 -10.97 -1.40 3.68
C VAL A 70 -12.13 -1.92 4.55
N ARG A 71 -13.21 -2.40 3.92
CA ARG A 71 -14.39 -2.96 4.60
C ARG A 71 -14.13 -4.29 5.32
N ARG A 72 -13.48 -5.27 4.69
CA ARG A 72 -13.41 -6.67 5.19
C ARG A 72 -12.64 -6.91 6.49
N SER A 73 -11.87 -5.95 7.01
CA SER A 73 -11.09 -6.16 8.24
C SER A 73 -11.64 -5.40 9.47
N SER A 74 -12.92 -5.03 9.40
CA SER A 74 -13.67 -4.40 10.49
C SER A 74 -14.68 -5.35 11.15
N CYS A 75 -14.70 -6.62 10.76
CA CYS A 75 -15.17 -7.74 11.58
C CYS A 75 -13.96 -8.46 12.15
#